data_AF-A0A969QKA5-F1
#
_entry.id   AF-A0A969QKA5-F1
#
_cell.length_a   1.000
_cell.length_b   1.000
_cell.length_c   1.000
_cell.angle_alpha   90.00
_cell.angle_beta   90.00
_cell.angle_gamma   90.00
#
_symmetry.space_group_name_H-M   'P 1'
#
loop_
_entity.id
_entity.type
_entity.pdbx_description
1 polymer ?
#
loop_
_entity_poly.entity_id
_entity_poly.type
_entity_poly.pdbx_seq_one_letter_code
_entity_poly.pdbx_strand_id
1 'polypeptide(L)'
;MRALARGCFPPKLKSNLGQKKLLVGGIAMGIISIGGLAMQNLLQPRLARSAGESILMTDTVAEAKNYPQFQALSQAGAAAMSARNYPLAVQKFQAALQQRPNAPETRIYLNNALIGSNPSYTVAVTVPMTDDSRYRSLEMLRGFAHAQQQINSSNKIKIKLEVFNDEDKPAKAEAIAKSLVDRSDVLAVTGHNSSAVSLAAARIYNSRGLAFIAPISTTTELTGSDRPYIFRTNVRSDWVAQKLAHSMVDDAKKRRAVIFYVPGVPYSEDLKAQFSNQLASGGGEVVGTVDLTEGNSSLKQAILMGADAIVLFPTISIVSMRGMCCEINNAASSISAYLAILRLYTTTIPSNRQAKPPAIWCWESRGTMATAIHSLSNSPTNCGMAG
;
A
#
# COMPACT_ATOMS: atom_id res chain seq x y z
N MET A 1 1.05 -23.16 -55.78
CA MET A 1 1.44 -22.75 -57.15
C MET A 1 1.16 -21.27 -57.33
N ARG A 2 2.17 -20.51 -57.82
CA ARG A 2 2.13 -19.17 -58.47
C ARG A 2 1.34 -18.04 -57.76
N ALA A 3 1.93 -17.01 -57.16
CA ALA A 3 2.82 -15.94 -57.69
C ALA A 3 2.13 -14.90 -58.58
N LEU A 4 2.46 -13.62 -58.28
CA LEU A 4 2.44 -12.39 -59.11
C LEU A 4 1.09 -11.64 -59.20
N ALA A 5 1.00 -10.32 -59.41
CA ALA A 5 1.81 -9.10 -59.21
C ALA A 5 1.10 -7.98 -60.05
N ARG A 6 1.32 -6.70 -59.70
CA ARG A 6 1.06 -5.47 -60.52
C ARG A 6 -0.43 -5.07 -60.59
N GLY A 7 -0.87 -3.83 -60.44
CA GLY A 7 -0.27 -2.49 -60.61
C GLY A 7 -1.07 -1.74 -61.68
N CYS A 8 -1.64 -0.56 -61.38
CA CYS A 8 -1.89 0.57 -62.30
C CYS A 8 -2.75 1.70 -61.68
N PHE A 9 -2.24 2.93 -61.77
CA PHE A 9 -2.86 4.27 -61.63
C PHE A 9 -3.24 4.79 -63.06
N PRO A 10 -3.75 6.03 -63.38
CA PRO A 10 -4.24 7.23 -62.63
C PRO A 10 -5.58 7.80 -63.25
N PRO A 11 -5.97 9.14 -63.31
CA PRO A 11 -5.24 10.42 -63.58
C PRO A 11 -5.50 11.59 -62.58
N LYS A 12 -4.46 12.37 -62.20
CA LYS A 12 -4.07 13.75 -62.63
C LYS A 12 -5.04 14.92 -62.39
N LEU A 13 -4.57 15.91 -61.62
CA LEU A 13 -4.65 17.33 -62.00
C LEU A 13 -3.39 18.11 -61.57
N LYS A 14 -2.93 18.95 -62.49
CA LYS A 14 -1.74 19.83 -62.50
C LYS A 14 -1.94 21.01 -61.52
N SER A 15 -0.98 21.86 -61.13
CA SER A 15 0.18 22.43 -61.83
C SER A 15 1.03 23.32 -60.89
N ASN A 16 2.35 23.31 -61.12
CA ASN A 16 3.29 24.47 -61.18
C ASN A 16 3.54 25.34 -59.93
N LEU A 17 4.74 25.86 -59.66
CA LEU A 17 6.13 25.72 -60.11
C LEU A 17 6.91 26.70 -59.20
N GLY A 18 8.17 26.43 -58.85
CA GLY A 18 9.03 27.49 -58.30
C GLY A 18 10.14 27.06 -57.36
N GLN A 19 11.15 26.38 -57.89
CA GLN A 19 12.43 26.17 -57.22
C GLN A 19 13.26 27.45 -57.21
N LYS A 20 13.97 27.73 -56.11
CA LYS A 20 15.35 28.23 -56.13
C LYS A 20 16.14 27.62 -54.98
N LYS A 21 17.15 26.81 -55.32
CA LYS A 21 18.28 26.46 -54.45
C LYS A 21 19.35 27.55 -54.59
N LEU A 22 19.98 27.95 -53.50
CA LEU A 22 21.36 28.42 -53.50
C LEU A 22 22.06 27.94 -52.23
N LEU A 23 23.28 27.44 -52.42
CA LEU A 23 24.15 26.78 -51.45
C LEU A 23 25.28 27.75 -51.04
N VAL A 24 25.91 27.44 -49.90
CA VAL A 24 27.27 27.77 -49.45
C VAL A 24 27.38 28.88 -48.38
N GLY A 25 28.00 28.49 -47.26
CA GLY A 25 28.54 29.40 -46.26
C GLY A 25 28.68 28.74 -44.89
N GLY A 26 29.74 27.96 -44.67
CA GLY A 26 30.09 27.44 -43.35
C GLY A 26 30.69 28.51 -42.45
N ILE A 27 30.31 28.53 -41.17
CA ILE A 27 31.12 29.06 -40.07
C ILE A 27 30.94 28.11 -38.90
N ALA A 28 32.04 27.43 -38.54
CA ALA A 28 32.20 26.85 -37.22
C ALA A 28 32.52 27.97 -36.23
N MET A 29 31.67 28.17 -35.22
CA MET A 29 32.08 28.78 -33.97
C MET A 29 31.52 27.95 -32.82
N GLY A 30 32.43 27.43 -32.02
CA GLY A 30 32.13 26.65 -30.83
C GLY A 30 31.35 27.48 -29.82
N ILE A 31 30.26 26.89 -29.33
CA ILE A 31 29.70 27.21 -28.03
C ILE A 31 29.54 25.87 -27.34
N ILE A 32 30.45 25.59 -26.41
CA ILE A 32 30.24 24.62 -25.34
C ILE A 32 29.14 25.23 -24.47
N SER A 33 27.88 24.99 -24.83
CA SER A 33 26.74 25.43 -24.04
C SER A 33 26.53 24.42 -22.92
N ILE A 34 26.83 24.88 -21.71
CA ILE A 34 26.72 24.25 -20.40
C ILE A 34 25.23 23.91 -20.04
N GLY A 35 24.34 23.80 -21.03
CA GLY A 35 22.90 23.57 -20.88
C GLY A 35 22.47 22.10 -20.96
N GLY A 36 23.34 21.18 -21.39
CA GLY A 36 22.97 19.77 -21.61
C GLY A 36 22.65 18.98 -20.34
N LEU A 37 23.22 19.34 -19.19
CA LEU A 37 22.96 18.63 -17.92
C LEU A 37 21.77 19.18 -17.13
N ALA A 38 21.29 20.38 -17.42
CA ALA A 38 20.18 20.99 -16.67
C ALA A 38 18.80 20.63 -17.22
N MET A 39 18.69 20.22 -18.49
CA MET A 39 17.40 19.88 -19.11
C MET A 39 16.96 18.42 -18.93
N GLN A 40 17.84 17.49 -18.55
CA GLN A 40 17.44 16.10 -18.30
C GLN A 40 16.69 15.90 -16.97
N ASN A 41 16.78 16.87 -16.04
CA ASN A 41 16.05 16.83 -14.76
C ASN A 41 14.65 17.50 -14.82
N LEU A 42 14.28 18.14 -15.93
CA LEU A 42 13.00 18.84 -16.07
C LEU A 42 11.82 17.91 -16.43
N LEU A 43 12.10 16.64 -16.73
CA LEU A 43 11.08 15.67 -17.18
C LEU A 43 10.77 14.56 -16.18
N GLN A 44 11.43 14.52 -15.01
CA GLN A 44 11.04 13.57 -13.98
C GLN A 44 9.87 14.16 -13.17
N PRO A 45 8.72 13.47 -13.07
CA PRO A 45 7.64 13.92 -12.21
C PRO A 45 8.20 14.11 -10.80
N ARG A 46 8.07 15.33 -10.27
CA ARG A 46 8.60 15.69 -8.96
C ARG A 46 7.98 14.76 -7.92
N LEU A 47 8.81 13.93 -7.29
CA LEU A 47 8.36 13.02 -6.24
C LEU A 47 7.73 13.83 -5.12
N ALA A 48 6.51 13.47 -4.73
CA ALA A 48 5.83 14.08 -3.60
C ALA A 48 6.53 13.62 -2.30
N ARG A 49 7.35 14.51 -1.74
CA ARG A 49 8.15 14.28 -0.53
C ARG A 49 8.21 15.51 0.35
N SER A 50 8.43 15.33 1.66
CA SER A 50 8.58 16.43 2.61
C SER A 50 9.24 15.99 3.91
N ALA A 51 10.15 16.80 4.45
CA ALA A 51 10.62 16.71 5.83
C ALA A 51 9.96 17.77 6.72
N GLY A 52 8.93 18.45 6.20
CA GLY A 52 8.18 19.50 6.86
C GLY A 52 8.01 20.75 6.03
N GLU A 53 8.69 20.88 4.89
CA GLU A 53 8.66 22.06 4.03
C GLU A 53 7.38 22.17 3.20
N SER A 54 6.61 21.08 3.10
CA SER A 54 5.28 21.04 2.49
C SER A 54 4.35 20.07 3.20
N ILE A 55 3.05 20.37 3.22
CA ILE A 55 2.02 19.44 3.68
C ILE A 55 1.59 18.57 2.50
N LEU A 56 1.71 17.25 2.66
CA LEU A 56 1.39 16.25 1.64
C LEU A 56 -0.05 15.73 1.78
N MET A 57 -0.57 15.57 3.01
CA MET A 57 -1.96 15.16 3.22
C MET A 57 -2.88 16.37 3.26
N THR A 58 -3.81 16.45 2.31
CA THR A 58 -4.90 17.42 2.32
C THR A 58 -6.02 16.98 3.24
N ASP A 59 -6.68 17.90 3.92
CA ASP A 59 -7.87 17.59 4.70
C ASP A 59 -9.07 17.27 3.80
N THR A 60 -9.93 16.36 4.23
CA THR A 60 -11.27 16.19 3.66
C THR A 60 -12.13 17.42 3.97
N VAL A 61 -13.21 17.61 3.21
CA VAL A 61 -14.17 18.71 3.45
C VAL A 61 -14.70 18.69 4.89
N ALA A 62 -14.99 17.50 5.42
CA ALA A 62 -15.47 17.34 6.79
C ALA A 62 -14.40 17.71 7.83
N GLU A 63 -13.15 17.29 7.63
CA GLU A 63 -12.05 17.64 8.53
C GLU A 63 -11.77 19.15 8.50
N ALA A 64 -11.75 19.76 7.32
CA ALA A 64 -11.55 21.21 7.17
C ALA A 64 -12.63 22.02 7.89
N LYS A 65 -13.88 21.53 7.88
CA LYS A 65 -15.00 22.14 8.63
C LYS A 65 -14.82 22.00 10.15
N ASN A 66 -14.36 20.84 10.62
CA ASN A 66 -14.20 20.57 12.05
C ASN A 66 -12.95 21.24 12.64
N TYR A 67 -11.92 21.48 11.82
CA TYR A 67 -10.64 22.05 12.25
C TYR A 67 -10.22 23.22 11.35
N PRO A 68 -10.98 24.34 11.33
CA PRO A 68 -10.82 25.40 10.33
C PRO A 68 -9.45 26.09 10.36
N GLN A 69 -8.75 26.07 11.49
CA GLN A 69 -7.41 26.67 11.62
C GLN A 69 -6.27 25.67 11.36
N PHE A 70 -6.54 24.36 11.39
CA PHE A 70 -5.50 23.33 11.36
C PHE A 70 -4.66 23.41 10.08
N GLN A 71 -5.32 23.51 8.92
CA GLN A 71 -4.65 23.54 7.63
C GLN A 71 -3.76 24.78 7.49
N ALA A 72 -4.29 25.95 7.86
CA ALA A 72 -3.55 27.21 7.81
C ALA A 72 -2.33 27.20 8.75
N LEU A 73 -2.47 26.67 9.97
CA LEU A 73 -1.37 26.54 10.93
C LEU A 73 -0.31 25.54 10.43
N SER A 74 -0.73 24.40 9.87
CA SER A 74 0.19 23.41 9.30
C SER A 74 0.95 23.98 8.10
N GLN A 75 0.28 24.72 7.20
CA GLN A 75 0.92 25.41 6.09
C GLN A 75 1.90 26.51 6.55
N ALA A 76 1.53 27.28 7.58
CA ALA A 76 2.42 28.28 8.15
C ALA A 76 3.68 27.64 8.79
N GLY A 77 3.51 26.50 9.47
CA GLY A 77 4.63 25.71 9.97
C GLY A 77 5.53 25.20 8.84
N ALA A 78 4.93 24.75 7.73
CA ALA A 78 5.68 24.28 6.58
C ALA A 78 6.45 25.40 5.85
N ALA A 79 5.83 26.57 5.71
CA ALA A 79 6.51 27.76 5.19
C ALA A 79 7.70 28.16 6.08
N ALA A 80 7.54 28.10 7.40
CA ALA A 80 8.62 28.37 8.34
C ALA A 80 9.75 27.32 8.26
N MET A 81 9.43 26.03 8.08
CA MET A 81 10.42 24.98 7.80
C MET A 81 11.21 25.26 6.53
N SER A 82 10.53 25.62 5.44
CA SER A 82 11.16 25.98 4.16
C SER A 82 12.11 27.18 4.30
N ALA A 83 11.72 28.18 5.11
CA ALA A 83 12.55 29.33 5.46
C ALA A 83 13.64 29.03 6.51
N ARG A 84 13.77 27.77 6.99
CA ARG A 84 14.66 27.34 8.09
C ARG A 84 14.44 28.10 9.40
N ASN A 85 13.26 28.70 9.60
CA ASN A 85 12.85 29.31 10.85
C ASN A 85 12.22 28.25 11.76
N TYR A 86 13.06 27.39 12.32
CA TYR A 86 12.61 26.27 13.15
C TYR A 86 11.82 26.67 14.40
N PRO A 87 12.16 27.75 15.15
CA PRO A 87 11.34 28.20 16.27
C PRO A 87 9.90 28.55 15.86
N LEU A 88 9.72 29.26 14.75
CA LEU A 88 8.40 29.56 14.21
C LEU A 88 7.69 28.29 13.73
N ALA A 89 8.40 27.38 13.06
CA ALA A 89 7.83 26.10 12.63
C ALA A 89 7.30 25.29 13.82
N VAL A 90 8.09 25.18 14.90
CA VAL A 90 7.68 24.53 16.16
C VAL A 90 6.42 25.17 16.71
N GLN A 91 6.38 26.50 16.82
CA GLN A 91 5.21 27.22 17.33
C GLN A 91 3.95 26.91 16.50
N LYS A 92 4.05 26.96 15.17
CA LYS A 92 2.91 26.74 14.27
C LYS A 92 2.44 25.30 14.26
N PHE A 93 3.35 24.32 14.23
CA PHE A 93 2.97 22.92 14.31
C PHE A 93 2.39 22.53 15.68
N GLN A 94 2.89 23.10 16.78
CA GLN A 94 2.29 22.91 18.10
C GLN A 94 0.86 23.46 18.14
N ALA A 95 0.63 24.67 17.62
CA ALA A 95 -0.71 25.23 17.53
C ALA A 95 -1.64 24.39 16.63
N ALA A 96 -1.14 23.86 15.51
CA ALA A 96 -1.90 22.94 14.67
C ALA A 96 -2.28 21.66 15.43
N LEU A 97 -1.36 21.10 16.22
CA LEU A 97 -1.60 19.90 17.02
C LEU A 97 -2.50 20.14 18.24
N GLN A 98 -2.65 21.38 18.71
CA GLN A 98 -3.70 21.73 19.68
C GLN A 98 -5.10 21.62 19.07
N GLN A 99 -5.25 21.98 17.79
CA GLN A 99 -6.51 21.80 17.05
C GLN A 99 -6.78 20.32 16.76
N ARG A 100 -5.76 19.59 16.30
CA ARG A 100 -5.87 18.17 15.93
C ARG A 100 -4.69 17.35 16.50
N PRO A 101 -4.81 16.85 17.74
CA PRO A 101 -3.72 16.13 18.41
C PRO A 101 -3.21 14.88 17.66
N ASN A 102 -4.11 14.23 16.90
CA ASN A 102 -3.87 12.98 16.18
C ASN A 102 -3.51 13.19 14.70
N ALA A 103 -2.91 14.34 14.33
CA ALA A 103 -2.40 14.60 12.99
C ALA A 103 -0.94 14.10 12.85
N PRO A 104 -0.69 12.91 12.27
CA PRO A 104 0.62 12.28 12.35
C PRO A 104 1.67 12.95 11.47
N GLU A 105 1.31 13.43 10.28
CA GLU A 105 2.21 14.17 9.40
C GLU A 105 2.74 15.44 10.10
N THR A 106 1.84 16.24 10.67
CA THR A 106 2.22 17.43 11.45
C THR A 106 3.07 17.09 12.67
N ARG A 107 2.81 15.95 13.33
CA ARG A 107 3.64 15.47 14.45
C ARG A 107 5.07 15.16 13.99
N ILE A 108 5.23 14.49 12.85
CA ILE A 108 6.53 14.20 12.25
C ILE A 108 7.28 15.50 11.98
N TYR A 109 6.62 16.47 11.36
CA TYR A 109 7.25 17.74 11.01
C TYR A 109 7.58 18.59 12.24
N LEU A 110 6.76 18.56 13.28
CA LEU A 110 7.11 19.15 14.57
C LEU A 110 8.40 18.52 15.14
N ASN A 111 8.50 17.19 15.14
CA ASN A 111 9.68 16.50 15.65
C ASN A 111 10.94 16.85 14.83
N ASN A 112 10.81 16.97 13.50
CA ASN A 112 11.91 17.43 12.65
C ASN A 112 12.31 18.88 12.97
N ALA A 113 11.33 19.77 13.18
CA ALA A 113 11.54 21.17 13.52
C ALA A 113 12.22 21.35 14.88
N LEU A 114 11.87 20.52 15.87
CA LEU A 114 12.51 20.51 17.20
C LEU A 114 13.99 20.13 17.13
N ILE A 115 14.39 19.30 16.17
CA ILE A 115 15.81 19.02 15.91
C ILE A 115 16.46 20.23 15.23
N GLY A 116 15.78 20.89 14.29
CA GLY A 116 16.30 22.05 13.58
C GLY A 116 17.56 21.72 12.78
N SER A 117 18.61 22.53 12.88
CA SER A 117 19.90 22.28 12.21
C SER A 117 20.82 21.31 12.96
N ASN A 118 20.39 20.73 14.09
CA ASN A 118 21.24 19.85 14.87
C ASN A 118 21.55 18.53 14.12
N PRO A 119 22.71 17.91 14.38
CA PRO A 119 23.07 16.62 13.79
C PRO A 119 21.96 15.57 13.98
N SER A 120 21.61 14.89 12.90
CA SER A 120 20.56 13.86 12.87
C SER A 120 20.74 12.94 11.68
N TYR A 121 20.16 11.74 11.76
CA TYR A 121 20.02 10.82 10.64
C TYR A 121 18.67 11.02 9.95
N THR A 122 18.61 10.87 8.63
CA THR A 122 17.34 10.84 7.91
C THR A 122 16.86 9.40 7.75
N VAL A 123 15.59 9.15 8.07
CA VAL A 123 14.90 7.91 7.69
C VAL A 123 13.79 8.27 6.72
N ALA A 124 13.83 7.70 5.51
CA ALA A 124 12.75 7.89 4.55
C ALA A 124 11.56 7.02 4.95
N VAL A 125 10.37 7.60 4.99
CA VAL A 125 9.12 6.88 5.26
C VAL A 125 8.17 7.03 4.09
N THR A 126 7.70 5.92 3.53
CA THR A 126 6.87 5.93 2.33
C THR A 126 5.46 5.46 2.66
N VAL A 127 4.44 6.20 2.24
CA VAL A 127 3.03 5.85 2.45
C VAL A 127 2.21 6.08 1.17
N PRO A 128 1.11 5.34 0.95
CA PRO A 128 0.25 5.51 -0.21
C PRO A 128 -0.76 6.62 0.06
N MET A 129 -0.49 7.87 -0.34
CA MET A 129 -1.46 8.97 -0.18
C MET A 129 -2.32 9.10 -1.44
N THR A 130 -3.37 8.28 -1.50
CA THR A 130 -4.54 8.47 -2.38
C THR A 130 -5.80 8.58 -1.52
N ASP A 131 -6.93 8.95 -2.12
CA ASP A 131 -8.19 9.04 -1.38
C ASP A 131 -8.58 7.68 -0.78
N ASP A 132 -8.44 6.59 -1.54
CA ASP A 132 -8.78 5.23 -1.12
C ASP A 132 -7.85 4.65 -0.04
N SER A 133 -6.63 5.18 0.06
CA SER A 133 -5.62 4.71 1.02
C SER A 133 -5.34 5.71 2.14
N ARG A 134 -6.11 6.81 2.24
CA ARG A 134 -5.95 7.86 3.26
C ARG A 134 -5.88 7.28 4.67
N TYR A 135 -6.82 6.41 5.03
CA TYR A 135 -6.86 5.80 6.36
C TYR A 135 -5.57 5.03 6.67
N ARG A 136 -5.09 4.19 5.72
CA ARG A 136 -3.84 3.44 5.86
C ARG A 136 -2.63 4.36 5.97
N SER A 137 -2.55 5.39 5.14
CA SER A 137 -1.51 6.41 5.25
C SER A 137 -1.45 7.05 6.63
N LEU A 138 -2.60 7.42 7.20
CA LEU A 138 -2.68 7.99 8.54
C LEU A 138 -2.19 7.01 9.60
N GLU A 139 -2.58 5.73 9.56
CA GLU A 139 -2.11 4.75 10.55
C GLU A 139 -0.61 4.47 10.44
N MET A 140 -0.07 4.36 9.23
CA MET A 140 1.37 4.21 9.01
C MET A 140 2.13 5.41 9.57
N LEU A 141 1.69 6.63 9.23
CA LEU A 141 2.33 7.85 9.72
C LEU A 141 2.22 7.96 11.25
N ARG A 142 1.12 7.52 11.89
CA ARG A 142 1.02 7.51 13.36
C ARG A 142 2.07 6.60 13.98
N GLY A 143 2.26 5.40 13.43
CA GLY A 143 3.31 4.48 13.86
C GLY A 143 4.70 5.11 13.72
N PHE A 144 4.98 5.71 12.56
CA PHE A 144 6.26 6.37 12.30
C PHE A 144 6.51 7.58 13.22
N ALA A 145 5.50 8.43 13.41
CA ALA A 145 5.57 9.58 14.31
C ALA A 145 5.85 9.16 15.76
N HIS A 146 5.20 8.07 16.21
CA HIS A 146 5.39 7.53 17.56
C HIS A 146 6.81 6.99 17.75
N ALA A 147 7.30 6.17 16.81
CA ALA A 147 8.66 5.63 16.86
C ALA A 147 9.71 6.74 16.81
N GLN A 148 9.52 7.75 15.96
CA GLN A 148 10.39 8.93 15.92
C GLN A 148 10.46 9.64 17.27
N GLN A 149 9.31 9.88 17.91
CA GLN A 149 9.26 10.55 19.20
C GLN A 149 10.00 9.74 20.28
N GLN A 150 9.81 8.42 20.33
CA GLN A 150 10.51 7.54 21.28
C GLN A 150 12.03 7.60 21.07
N ILE A 151 12.49 7.46 19.82
CA ILE A 151 13.92 7.50 19.49
C ILE A 151 14.51 8.86 19.87
N ASN A 152 13.88 9.95 19.45
CA ASN A 152 14.36 11.30 19.72
C ASN A 152 14.34 11.67 21.20
N SER A 153 13.50 11.04 22.02
CA SER A 153 13.45 11.27 23.47
C SER A 153 14.55 10.52 24.24
N SER A 154 15.16 9.48 23.64
CA SER A 154 16.16 8.62 24.29
C SER A 154 17.57 9.24 24.42
N ASN A 155 17.80 10.45 23.88
CA ASN A 155 19.06 11.20 23.86
C ASN A 155 20.30 10.51 23.24
N LYS A 156 20.17 9.31 22.66
CA LYS A 156 21.31 8.59 22.03
C LYS A 156 21.52 8.98 20.58
N ILE A 157 20.43 9.04 19.81
CA ILE A 157 20.43 9.42 18.40
C ILE A 157 19.25 10.35 18.13
N LYS A 158 19.37 11.21 17.13
CA LYS A 158 18.26 12.02 16.62
C LYS A 158 17.97 11.61 15.19
N ILE A 159 16.70 11.38 14.89
CA ILE A 159 16.23 11.04 13.55
C ILE A 159 15.20 12.05 13.07
N LYS A 160 15.36 12.45 11.80
CA LYS A 160 14.34 13.14 11.03
C LYS A 160 13.67 12.14 10.10
N LEU A 161 12.36 12.23 9.97
CA LEU A 161 11.63 11.45 8.98
C LEU A 161 11.36 12.30 7.75
N GLU A 162 11.67 11.79 6.58
CA GLU A 162 11.28 12.37 5.30
C GLU A 162 10.15 11.54 4.72
N VAL A 163 8.96 12.14 4.59
CA VAL A 163 7.74 11.46 4.13
C VAL A 163 7.70 11.48 2.61
N PHE A 164 7.39 10.34 2.00
CA PHE A 164 7.18 10.19 0.56
C PHE A 164 5.80 9.60 0.27
N ASN A 165 5.18 10.07 -0.81
CA ASN A 165 3.95 9.49 -1.36
C ASN A 165 4.26 8.61 -2.58
N ASP A 166 4.04 7.30 -2.45
CA ASP A 166 4.19 6.35 -3.55
C ASP A 166 2.87 6.06 -4.30
N GLU A 167 1.74 6.58 -3.80
CA GLU A 167 0.37 6.31 -4.29
C GLU A 167 0.03 4.82 -4.47
N ASP A 168 0.72 3.94 -3.73
CA ASP A 168 0.68 2.49 -3.90
C ASP A 168 1.02 2.03 -5.34
N LYS A 169 1.86 2.79 -6.05
CA LYS A 169 2.28 2.50 -7.44
C LYS A 169 3.72 1.99 -7.49
N PRO A 170 3.97 0.76 -8.00
CA PRO A 170 5.33 0.21 -8.11
C PRO A 170 6.32 1.14 -8.82
N ALA A 171 5.91 1.77 -9.93
CA ALA A 171 6.77 2.71 -10.67
C ALA A 171 7.18 3.94 -9.84
N LYS A 172 6.31 4.45 -8.96
CA LYS A 172 6.64 5.56 -8.06
C LYS A 172 7.57 5.12 -6.95
N ALA A 173 7.36 3.94 -6.38
CA ALA A 173 8.27 3.38 -5.39
C ALA A 173 9.66 3.10 -5.96
N GLU A 174 9.77 2.65 -7.21
CA GLU A 174 11.07 2.55 -7.88
C GLU A 174 11.75 3.90 -8.08
N ALA A 175 10.98 4.93 -8.45
CA ALA A 175 11.51 6.29 -8.59
C ALA A 175 11.98 6.86 -7.24
N ILE A 176 11.21 6.64 -6.17
CA ILE A 176 11.61 6.97 -4.79
C ILE A 176 12.90 6.24 -4.43
N ALA A 177 12.97 4.93 -4.67
CA ALA A 177 14.15 4.14 -4.36
C ALA A 177 15.39 4.66 -5.07
N LYS A 178 15.30 4.91 -6.38
CA LYS A 178 16.39 5.49 -7.19
C LYS A 178 16.83 6.87 -6.66
N SER A 179 15.91 7.68 -6.13
CA SER A 179 16.24 8.98 -5.55
C SER A 179 16.92 8.92 -4.18
N LEU A 180 16.84 7.78 -3.49
CA LEU A 180 17.34 7.60 -2.11
C LEU A 180 18.67 6.84 -2.04
N VAL A 181 18.89 5.88 -2.93
CA VAL A 181 20.06 4.96 -2.84
C VAL A 181 21.42 5.64 -2.94
N ASP A 182 21.48 6.84 -3.54
CA ASP A 182 22.73 7.60 -3.66
C ASP A 182 22.85 8.74 -2.63
N ARG A 183 21.88 8.85 -1.70
CA ARG A 183 21.86 9.87 -0.66
C ARG A 183 22.53 9.37 0.62
N SER A 184 23.72 9.90 0.90
CA SER A 184 24.48 9.56 2.12
C SER A 184 23.84 10.03 3.42
N ASP A 185 22.88 10.95 3.36
CA ASP A 185 22.15 11.44 4.54
C ASP A 185 20.99 10.51 4.96
N VAL A 186 20.57 9.59 4.08
CA VAL A 186 19.48 8.64 4.31
C VAL A 186 20.05 7.35 4.92
N LEU A 187 19.76 7.12 6.19
CA LEU A 187 20.21 5.95 6.94
C LEU A 187 19.46 4.67 6.52
N ALA A 188 18.15 4.78 6.33
CA ALA A 188 17.28 3.66 6.01
C ALA A 188 15.95 4.14 5.40
N VAL A 189 15.23 3.21 4.81
CA VAL A 189 13.85 3.38 4.34
C VAL A 189 12.92 2.49 5.14
N THR A 190 11.75 2.99 5.54
CA THR A 190 10.67 2.17 6.07
C THR A 190 9.36 2.43 5.36
N GLY A 191 8.56 1.39 5.23
CA GLY A 191 7.30 1.41 4.54
C GLY A 191 7.29 0.45 3.36
N HIS A 192 6.92 1.03 2.23
CA HIS A 192 5.88 0.61 1.30
C HIS A 192 4.69 -0.15 1.94
N ASN A 193 3.51 0.14 1.43
CA ASN A 193 2.28 -0.43 1.97
C ASN A 193 1.99 -1.82 1.38
N SER A 194 1.87 -1.93 0.06
CA SER A 194 1.57 -3.21 -0.57
C SER A 194 2.81 -4.06 -0.87
N SER A 195 2.61 -5.38 -1.00
CA SER A 195 3.67 -6.30 -1.40
C SER A 195 4.25 -6.01 -2.78
N ALA A 196 3.41 -5.61 -3.74
CA ALA A 196 3.86 -5.27 -5.10
C ALA A 196 4.81 -4.08 -5.09
N VAL A 197 4.45 -3.03 -4.35
CA VAL A 197 5.24 -1.79 -4.22
C VAL A 197 6.53 -2.06 -3.44
N SER A 198 6.45 -2.85 -2.37
CA SER A 198 7.62 -3.25 -1.57
C SER A 198 8.63 -4.04 -2.39
N LEU A 199 8.19 -5.01 -3.20
CA LEU A 199 9.07 -5.80 -4.06
C LEU A 199 9.79 -4.94 -5.11
N ALA A 200 9.07 -4.02 -5.75
CA ALA A 200 9.62 -3.14 -6.78
C ALA A 200 10.78 -2.28 -6.24
N ALA A 201 10.61 -1.71 -5.05
CA ALA A 201 11.62 -0.88 -4.40
C ALA A 201 12.74 -1.70 -3.74
N ALA A 202 12.42 -2.83 -3.10
CA ALA A 202 13.38 -3.68 -2.38
C ALA A 202 14.53 -4.16 -3.26
N ARG A 203 14.25 -4.52 -4.52
CA ARG A 203 15.26 -4.83 -5.53
C ARG A 203 16.35 -3.76 -5.61
N ILE A 204 15.94 -2.49 -5.67
CA ILE A 204 16.83 -1.35 -5.87
C ILE A 204 17.60 -1.07 -4.58
N TYR A 205 16.90 -1.01 -3.43
CA TYR A 205 17.53 -0.85 -2.12
C TYR A 205 18.60 -1.91 -1.85
N ASN A 206 18.28 -3.19 -2.08
CA ASN A 206 19.20 -4.30 -1.87
C ASN A 206 20.44 -4.20 -2.75
N SER A 207 20.27 -3.86 -4.04
CA SER A 207 21.38 -3.75 -4.99
C SER A 207 22.36 -2.62 -4.67
N ARG A 208 21.97 -1.66 -3.84
CA ARG A 208 22.76 -0.48 -3.46
C ARG A 208 23.12 -0.45 -1.98
N GLY A 209 22.78 -1.49 -1.21
CA GLY A 209 23.10 -1.58 0.20
C GLY A 209 22.33 -0.62 1.11
N LEU A 210 21.19 -0.08 0.66
CA LEU A 210 20.35 0.77 1.50
C LEU A 210 19.38 -0.10 2.31
N ALA A 211 19.45 0.00 3.63
CA ALA A 211 18.59 -0.77 4.52
C ALA A 211 17.10 -0.40 4.32
N PHE A 212 16.26 -1.41 4.08
CA PHE A 212 14.81 -1.24 3.94
C PHE A 212 14.07 -2.14 4.94
N ILE A 213 13.14 -1.55 5.69
CA ILE A 213 12.26 -2.28 6.62
C ILE A 213 10.82 -2.19 6.10
N ALA A 214 10.25 -3.34 5.72
CA ALA A 214 8.86 -3.44 5.28
C ALA A 214 7.92 -3.76 6.45
N PRO A 215 7.02 -2.83 6.85
CA PRO A 215 6.18 -3.04 8.01
C PRO A 215 4.84 -3.72 7.70
N ILE A 216 4.45 -3.77 6.41
CA ILE A 216 3.11 -4.21 5.99
C ILE A 216 3.14 -5.43 5.05
N SER A 217 4.13 -5.57 4.19
CA SER A 217 4.15 -6.65 3.20
C SER A 217 4.36 -8.04 3.83
N THR A 218 3.52 -9.00 3.44
CA THR A 218 3.63 -10.40 3.86
C THR A 218 4.35 -11.28 2.84
N THR A 219 4.55 -10.83 1.60
CA THR A 219 4.95 -11.73 0.52
C THR A 219 6.27 -12.43 0.84
N THR A 220 6.31 -13.74 0.68
CA THR A 220 7.43 -14.60 1.06
C THR A 220 8.70 -14.16 0.34
N GLU A 221 8.58 -13.78 -0.93
CA GLU A 221 9.69 -13.37 -1.79
C GLU A 221 10.46 -12.15 -1.26
N LEU A 222 9.83 -11.24 -0.51
CA LEU A 222 10.41 -9.95 -0.15
C LEU A 222 11.77 -10.04 0.58
N THR A 223 11.97 -11.08 1.39
CA THR A 223 13.20 -11.29 2.18
C THR A 223 13.72 -12.70 1.94
N GLY A 224 15.03 -12.82 1.78
CA GLY A 224 15.75 -14.08 1.59
C GLY A 224 17.22 -13.90 1.92
N SER A 225 17.99 -15.00 1.95
CA SER A 225 19.43 -14.96 2.22
C SER A 225 20.23 -14.15 1.19
N ASP A 226 19.67 -13.98 -0.01
CA ASP A 226 20.17 -13.15 -1.12
C ASP A 226 19.83 -11.65 -0.98
N ARG A 227 19.06 -11.28 0.05
CA ARG A 227 18.57 -9.89 0.28
C ARG A 227 18.99 -9.35 1.65
N PRO A 228 20.30 -9.21 1.93
CA PRO A 228 20.81 -8.90 3.28
C PRO A 228 20.44 -7.50 3.79
N TYR A 229 19.99 -6.59 2.92
CA TYR A 229 19.57 -5.24 3.30
C TYR A 229 18.05 -5.08 3.44
N ILE A 230 17.29 -6.16 3.23
CA ILE A 230 15.82 -6.13 3.24
C ILE A 230 15.32 -6.86 4.47
N PHE A 231 14.66 -6.10 5.34
CA PHE A 231 14.10 -6.54 6.60
C PHE A 231 12.58 -6.35 6.58
N ARG A 232 11.88 -7.01 7.50
CA ARG A 232 10.44 -6.83 7.68
C ARG A 232 10.07 -6.94 9.15
N THR A 233 9.02 -6.24 9.57
CA THR A 233 8.39 -6.47 10.88
C THR A 233 7.12 -7.31 10.79
N ASN A 234 6.56 -7.47 9.58
CA ASN A 234 5.36 -8.27 9.37
C ASN A 234 5.69 -9.76 9.18
N VAL A 235 4.68 -10.61 9.40
CA VAL A 235 4.74 -12.05 9.15
C VAL A 235 4.82 -12.38 7.67
N ARG A 236 5.42 -13.52 7.33
CA ARG A 236 5.47 -14.05 5.96
C ARG A 236 4.20 -14.82 5.61
N SER A 237 3.83 -14.84 4.33
CA SER A 237 2.66 -15.56 3.83
C SER A 237 2.71 -17.05 4.10
N ASP A 238 3.90 -17.68 4.10
CA ASP A 238 4.07 -19.11 4.42
C ASP A 238 3.63 -19.44 5.85
N TRP A 239 3.99 -18.59 6.82
CA TRP A 239 3.55 -18.72 8.20
C TRP A 239 2.04 -18.51 8.34
N VAL A 240 1.49 -17.49 7.66
CA VAL A 240 0.03 -17.22 7.64
C VAL A 240 -0.73 -18.40 7.04
N ALA A 241 -0.27 -18.90 5.89
CA ALA A 241 -0.83 -20.04 5.19
C ALA A 241 -0.80 -21.32 6.03
N GLN A 242 0.31 -21.58 6.73
CA GLN A 242 0.42 -22.73 7.62
C GLN A 242 -0.64 -22.67 8.73
N LYS A 243 -0.78 -21.52 9.40
CA LYS A 243 -1.80 -21.35 10.45
C LYS A 243 -3.21 -21.51 9.92
N LEU A 244 -3.49 -21.01 8.73
CA LEU A 244 -4.79 -21.15 8.09
C LEU A 244 -5.10 -22.61 7.71
N ALA A 245 -4.13 -23.31 7.11
CA ALA A 245 -4.28 -24.71 6.71
C ALA A 245 -4.46 -25.62 7.94
N HIS A 246 -3.66 -25.43 8.99
CA HIS A 246 -3.83 -26.17 10.25
C HIS A 246 -5.20 -25.93 10.87
N SER A 247 -5.67 -24.67 10.94
CA SER A 247 -6.98 -24.40 11.53
C SER A 247 -8.12 -25.00 10.70
N MET A 248 -8.01 -24.98 9.37
CA MET A 248 -8.98 -25.63 8.49
C MET A 248 -9.03 -27.15 8.70
N VAL A 249 -7.88 -27.81 8.73
CA VAL A 249 -7.77 -29.27 8.79
C VAL A 249 -8.01 -29.81 10.20
N ASP A 250 -7.36 -29.23 11.20
CA ASP A 250 -7.31 -29.76 12.55
C ASP A 250 -8.45 -29.24 13.41
N ASP A 251 -8.79 -27.95 13.32
CA ASP A 251 -9.85 -27.37 14.15
C ASP A 251 -11.22 -27.56 13.48
N ALA A 252 -11.35 -27.16 12.22
CA ALA A 252 -12.63 -27.16 11.50
C ALA A 252 -12.96 -28.51 10.84
N LYS A 253 -12.00 -29.45 10.80
CA LYS A 253 -12.13 -30.77 10.16
C LYS A 253 -12.58 -30.68 8.68
N LYS A 254 -12.12 -29.63 7.99
CA LYS A 254 -12.36 -29.39 6.56
C LYS A 254 -11.10 -29.73 5.79
N ARG A 255 -11.24 -30.32 4.61
CA ARG A 255 -10.07 -30.78 3.83
C ARG A 255 -10.10 -30.34 2.37
N ARG A 256 -11.20 -29.76 1.89
CA ARG A 256 -11.39 -29.44 0.47
C ARG A 256 -11.69 -27.95 0.31
N ALA A 257 -10.67 -27.16 -0.01
CA ALA A 257 -10.80 -25.72 -0.14
C ALA A 257 -11.01 -25.29 -1.59
N VAL A 258 -11.82 -24.27 -1.81
CA VAL A 258 -11.75 -23.42 -3.00
C VAL A 258 -11.14 -22.08 -2.62
N ILE A 259 -10.19 -21.61 -3.41
CA ILE A 259 -9.46 -20.36 -3.13
C ILE A 259 -9.95 -19.25 -4.05
N PHE A 260 -10.40 -18.15 -3.47
CA PHE A 260 -10.67 -16.92 -4.17
C PHE A 260 -9.49 -15.99 -4.02
N TYR A 261 -8.96 -15.51 -5.13
CA TYR A 261 -7.74 -14.70 -5.16
C TYR A 261 -7.79 -13.70 -6.31
N VAL A 262 -6.85 -12.77 -6.35
CA VAL A 262 -6.72 -11.77 -7.42
C VAL A 262 -5.48 -12.09 -8.24
N PRO A 263 -5.64 -12.57 -9.49
CA PRO A 263 -4.52 -12.89 -10.35
C PRO A 263 -3.60 -11.70 -10.60
N GLY A 264 -2.30 -11.99 -10.71
CA GLY A 264 -1.28 -10.97 -11.00
C GLY A 264 -0.97 -10.02 -9.84
N VAL A 265 -1.60 -10.18 -8.67
CA VAL A 265 -1.26 -9.39 -7.47
C VAL A 265 -0.36 -10.20 -6.54
N PRO A 266 0.91 -9.81 -6.34
CA PRO A 266 1.91 -10.61 -5.60
C PRO A 266 1.46 -11.08 -4.20
N TYR A 267 0.73 -10.25 -3.46
CA TYR A 267 0.19 -10.62 -2.15
C TYR A 267 -0.78 -11.80 -2.23
N SER A 268 -1.72 -11.73 -3.18
CA SER A 268 -2.79 -12.70 -3.32
C SER A 268 -2.30 -14.01 -3.94
N GLU A 269 -1.45 -13.90 -4.97
CA GLU A 269 -0.80 -15.04 -5.61
C GLU A 269 0.09 -15.83 -4.65
N ASP A 270 0.91 -15.14 -3.85
CA ASP A 270 1.78 -15.79 -2.88
C ASP A 270 0.97 -16.49 -1.78
N LEU A 271 -0.06 -15.85 -1.22
CA LEU A 271 -0.93 -16.52 -0.24
C LEU A 271 -1.65 -17.74 -0.83
N LYS A 272 -2.17 -17.66 -2.05
CA LYS A 272 -2.73 -18.82 -2.77
C LYS A 272 -1.70 -19.94 -2.84
N ALA A 273 -0.50 -19.65 -3.33
CA ALA A 273 0.55 -20.65 -3.50
C ALA A 273 0.96 -21.28 -2.15
N GLN A 274 1.23 -20.45 -1.13
CA GLN A 274 1.62 -20.94 0.18
C GLN A 274 0.51 -21.77 0.84
N PHE A 275 -0.74 -21.31 0.76
CA PHE A 275 -1.87 -22.04 1.34
C PHE A 275 -2.11 -23.38 0.65
N SER A 276 -2.07 -23.44 -0.69
CA SER A 276 -2.18 -24.71 -1.43
C SER A 276 -1.12 -25.71 -0.98
N ASN A 277 0.13 -25.27 -0.84
CA ASN A 277 1.24 -26.12 -0.41
C ASN A 277 1.07 -26.63 1.04
N GLN A 278 0.65 -25.75 1.95
CA GLN A 278 0.45 -26.09 3.36
C GLN A 278 -0.78 -26.99 3.56
N LEU A 279 -1.86 -26.75 2.82
CA LEU A 279 -3.06 -27.58 2.87
C LEU A 279 -2.77 -29.00 2.35
N ALA A 280 -2.06 -29.12 1.23
CA ALA A 280 -1.63 -30.41 0.69
C ALA A 280 -0.76 -31.19 1.70
N SER A 281 0.18 -30.50 2.36
CA SER A 281 1.04 -31.10 3.38
C SER A 281 0.25 -31.57 4.62
N GLY A 282 -0.88 -30.91 4.93
CA GLY A 282 -1.80 -31.29 6.00
C GLY A 282 -2.84 -32.37 5.61
N GLY A 283 -2.74 -32.94 4.41
CA GLY A 283 -3.71 -33.93 3.91
C GLY A 283 -5.06 -33.33 3.54
N GLY A 284 -5.09 -32.06 3.13
CA GLY A 284 -6.21 -31.45 2.43
C GLY A 284 -5.87 -31.22 0.96
N GLU A 285 -6.83 -30.70 0.20
CA GLU A 285 -6.70 -30.40 -1.22
C GLU A 285 -7.40 -29.09 -1.57
N VAL A 286 -6.84 -28.39 -2.57
CA VAL A 286 -7.50 -27.26 -3.22
C VAL A 286 -8.26 -27.80 -4.43
N VAL A 287 -9.58 -27.80 -4.36
CA VAL A 287 -10.45 -28.36 -5.41
C VAL A 287 -10.73 -27.37 -6.54
N GLY A 288 -10.35 -26.10 -6.37
CA GLY A 288 -10.45 -25.09 -7.40
C GLY A 288 -9.98 -23.71 -6.95
N THR A 289 -9.83 -22.82 -7.92
CA THR A 289 -9.48 -21.41 -7.69
C THR A 289 -10.42 -20.51 -8.47
N VAL A 290 -10.69 -19.33 -7.91
CA VAL A 290 -11.62 -18.36 -8.46
C VAL A 290 -10.97 -16.98 -8.49
N ASP A 291 -11.09 -16.29 -9.63
CA ASP A 291 -10.68 -14.90 -9.80
C ASP A 291 -11.72 -13.95 -9.18
N LEU A 292 -11.30 -13.21 -8.15
CA LEU A 292 -12.12 -12.22 -7.46
C LEU A 292 -12.44 -10.97 -8.31
N THR A 293 -11.74 -10.76 -9.43
CA THR A 293 -11.99 -9.62 -10.34
C THR A 293 -13.16 -9.86 -11.28
N GLU A 294 -13.58 -11.11 -11.47
CA GLU A 294 -14.68 -11.47 -12.36
C GLU A 294 -16.08 -11.29 -11.74
N GLY A 295 -16.16 -10.88 -10.47
CA GLY A 295 -17.43 -10.59 -9.77
C GLY A 295 -18.27 -11.83 -9.42
N ASN A 296 -19.58 -11.63 -9.26
CA ASN A 296 -20.52 -12.56 -8.61
C ASN A 296 -20.81 -13.89 -9.34
N SER A 297 -20.50 -14.00 -10.63
CA SER A 297 -20.69 -15.23 -11.41
C SER A 297 -19.85 -16.40 -10.87
N SER A 298 -18.75 -16.09 -10.20
CA SER A 298 -17.73 -17.05 -9.78
C SER A 298 -18.01 -17.72 -8.43
N LEU A 299 -18.81 -17.07 -7.56
CA LEU A 299 -19.20 -17.58 -6.23
C LEU A 299 -20.07 -18.84 -6.30
N LYS A 300 -20.92 -18.96 -7.33
CA LYS A 300 -21.74 -20.16 -7.54
C LYS A 300 -20.92 -21.35 -8.05
N GLN A 301 -19.79 -21.12 -8.73
CA GLN A 301 -18.93 -22.20 -9.22
C GLN A 301 -18.19 -22.92 -8.08
N ALA A 302 -17.80 -22.20 -7.02
CA ALA A 302 -17.18 -22.77 -5.83
C ALA A 302 -18.02 -23.87 -5.15
N ILE A 303 -19.34 -23.66 -5.11
CA ILE A 303 -20.33 -24.60 -4.56
C ILE A 303 -20.38 -25.90 -5.37
N LEU A 304 -20.13 -25.83 -6.68
CA LEU A 304 -20.19 -26.96 -7.61
C LEU A 304 -18.92 -27.82 -7.61
N MET A 305 -17.82 -27.35 -7.01
CA MET A 305 -16.53 -28.05 -6.99
C MET A 305 -16.41 -29.06 -5.82
N GLY A 306 -17.46 -29.23 -5.01
CA GLY A 306 -17.44 -30.12 -3.85
C GLY A 306 -16.47 -29.65 -2.76
N ALA A 307 -16.23 -28.34 -2.65
CA ALA A 307 -15.46 -27.74 -1.56
C ALA A 307 -16.26 -27.78 -0.25
N ASP A 308 -15.57 -28.02 0.88
CA ASP A 308 -16.13 -27.91 2.23
C ASP A 308 -15.62 -26.68 3.00
N ALA A 309 -14.74 -25.88 2.38
CA ALA A 309 -14.26 -24.58 2.84
C ALA A 309 -14.04 -23.58 1.69
N ILE A 310 -14.27 -22.29 1.97
CA ILE A 310 -13.93 -21.18 1.08
C ILE A 310 -12.82 -20.36 1.73
N VAL A 311 -11.76 -20.08 0.98
CA VAL A 311 -10.63 -19.27 1.43
C VAL A 311 -10.50 -18.04 0.55
N LEU A 312 -10.35 -16.86 1.16
CA LEU A 312 -10.30 -15.59 0.45
C LEU A 312 -8.94 -14.92 0.65
N PHE A 313 -8.28 -14.58 -0.46
CA PHE A 313 -7.08 -13.77 -0.50
C PHE A 313 -7.33 -12.50 -1.33
N PRO A 314 -8.10 -11.53 -0.81
CA PRO A 314 -8.42 -10.31 -1.53
C PRO A 314 -7.20 -9.38 -1.64
N THR A 315 -7.35 -8.25 -2.33
CA THR A 315 -6.38 -7.15 -2.27
C THR A 315 -6.87 -6.05 -1.34
N ILE A 316 -5.92 -5.24 -0.87
CA ILE A 316 -6.19 -4.07 -0.05
C ILE A 316 -7.09 -3.03 -0.73
N SER A 317 -7.17 -3.02 -2.06
CA SER A 317 -7.90 -2.03 -2.87
C SER A 317 -9.33 -2.46 -3.21
N ILE A 318 -9.71 -3.71 -2.98
CA ILE A 318 -11.10 -4.15 -3.13
C ILE A 318 -11.84 -3.73 -1.85
N VAL A 319 -12.29 -2.47 -1.86
CA VAL A 319 -12.96 -1.72 -0.78
C VAL A 319 -14.29 -2.34 -0.34
N SER A 320 -14.72 -3.48 -0.88
CA SER A 320 -15.90 -4.16 -0.41
C SER A 320 -15.64 -5.61 0.01
N MET A 321 -14.74 -5.80 0.99
CA MET A 321 -14.83 -7.01 1.83
C MET A 321 -16.26 -7.17 2.38
N ARG A 322 -16.98 -6.08 2.63
CA ARG A 322 -18.38 -6.09 3.08
C ARG A 322 -19.33 -6.64 2.00
N GLY A 323 -19.20 -6.18 0.75
CA GLY A 323 -19.98 -6.67 -0.39
C GLY A 323 -19.68 -8.13 -0.68
N MET A 324 -18.40 -8.50 -0.77
CA MET A 324 -17.98 -9.88 -0.98
C MET A 324 -18.42 -10.80 0.17
N CYS A 325 -18.29 -10.38 1.43
CA CYS A 325 -18.78 -11.19 2.57
C CYS A 325 -20.30 -11.34 2.53
N CYS A 326 -21.06 -10.29 2.21
CA CYS A 326 -22.52 -10.38 2.05
C CYS A 326 -22.90 -11.31 0.89
N GLU A 327 -22.20 -11.23 -0.24
CA GLU A 327 -22.45 -12.05 -1.43
C GLU A 327 -22.07 -13.52 -1.20
N ILE A 328 -20.93 -13.76 -0.56
CA ILE A 328 -20.53 -15.11 -0.11
C ILE A 328 -21.55 -15.64 0.91
N ASN A 329 -22.03 -14.83 1.85
CA ASN A 329 -23.00 -15.27 2.84
C ASN A 329 -24.36 -15.60 2.19
N ASN A 330 -24.78 -14.81 1.18
CA ASN A 330 -25.96 -15.10 0.38
C ASN A 330 -25.81 -16.39 -0.45
N ALA A 331 -24.65 -16.64 -1.04
CA ALA A 331 -24.36 -17.89 -1.75
C ALA A 331 -24.25 -19.10 -0.79
N ALA A 332 -23.64 -18.89 0.39
CA ALA A 332 -23.42 -19.89 1.42
C ALA A 332 -24.68 -20.28 2.20
N SER A 333 -25.80 -19.57 2.08
CA SER A 333 -27.09 -20.01 2.64
C SER A 333 -27.56 -21.40 2.14
N SER A 334 -26.86 -21.98 1.15
CA SER A 334 -27.07 -23.33 0.62
C SER A 334 -26.04 -24.39 1.05
N ILE A 335 -24.94 -24.02 1.73
CA ILE A 335 -23.86 -24.93 2.20
C ILE A 335 -23.35 -24.50 3.58
N SER A 336 -22.99 -25.45 4.44
CA SER A 336 -22.28 -25.18 5.70
C SER A 336 -20.86 -24.63 5.43
N ALA A 337 -20.78 -23.34 5.08
CA ALA A 337 -19.54 -22.68 4.69
C ALA A 337 -18.78 -22.22 5.93
N TYR A 338 -17.52 -22.64 6.04
CA TYR A 338 -16.58 -22.04 6.97
C TYR A 338 -15.93 -20.84 6.30
N LEU A 339 -16.22 -19.63 6.78
CA LEU A 339 -15.60 -18.39 6.31
C LEU A 339 -14.37 -18.08 7.16
N ALA A 340 -13.19 -18.49 6.67
CA ALA A 340 -11.93 -18.03 7.23
C ALA A 340 -11.54 -16.69 6.59
N ILE A 341 -12.08 -15.60 7.14
CA ILE A 341 -11.65 -14.24 6.76
C ILE A 341 -10.36 -13.94 7.52
N LEU A 342 -9.24 -13.85 6.80
CA LEU A 342 -7.98 -13.39 7.35
C LEU A 342 -8.08 -11.90 7.71
N ARG A 343 -8.38 -11.63 8.98
CA ARG A 343 -8.27 -10.29 9.55
C ARG A 343 -6.83 -10.08 9.97
N LEU A 344 -6.01 -9.52 9.08
CA LEU A 344 -4.72 -8.97 9.47
C LEU A 344 -5.00 -7.70 10.29
N TYR A 345 -4.44 -7.64 11.51
CA TYR A 345 -4.51 -6.59 12.54
C TYR A 345 -5.70 -6.62 13.54
N THR A 346 -5.41 -6.99 14.79
CA THR A 346 -5.69 -6.16 16.00
C THR A 346 -4.74 -6.56 17.14
N THR A 347 -3.92 -5.62 17.63
CA THR A 347 -3.24 -5.72 18.93
C THR A 347 -4.12 -5.12 20.04
N THR A 348 -4.04 -5.74 21.22
CA THR A 348 -4.84 -5.60 22.45
C THR A 348 -4.84 -4.23 23.15
N ILE A 349 -6.01 -3.82 23.70
CA ILE A 349 -6.16 -2.97 24.91
C ILE A 349 -7.37 -3.52 25.72
N PRO A 350 -7.28 -3.77 27.04
CA PRO A 350 -8.39 -4.31 27.84
C PRO A 350 -9.23 -3.21 28.51
N SER A 351 -10.56 -3.34 28.52
CA SER A 351 -11.41 -2.69 29.53
C SER A 351 -12.75 -3.42 29.75
N ASN A 352 -13.05 -3.68 31.02
CA ASN A 352 -14.20 -4.35 31.64
C ASN A 352 -15.59 -3.76 31.31
N ARG A 353 -16.58 -4.60 30.94
CA ARG A 353 -17.92 -4.79 31.57
C ARG A 353 -18.91 -5.56 30.66
N GLN A 354 -19.74 -6.39 31.31
CA GLN A 354 -20.68 -7.38 30.77
C GLN A 354 -22.01 -6.80 30.25
N ALA A 355 -22.54 -7.34 29.14
CA ALA A 355 -23.89 -7.95 28.97
C ALA A 355 -24.22 -8.19 27.47
N LYS A 356 -24.84 -9.34 27.14
CA LYS A 356 -25.32 -9.87 25.83
C LYS A 356 -26.83 -10.27 25.97
N PRO A 357 -27.60 -10.76 24.96
CA PRO A 357 -27.54 -10.82 23.46
C PRO A 357 -28.90 -10.37 22.79
N PRO A 358 -29.31 -10.68 21.51
CA PRO A 358 -28.71 -11.48 20.39
C PRO A 358 -28.72 -10.78 19.00
N ALA A 359 -28.32 -11.34 17.85
CA ALA A 359 -27.11 -12.06 17.39
C ALA A 359 -27.18 -12.15 15.84
N ILE A 360 -26.52 -11.24 15.12
CA ILE A 360 -26.10 -11.33 13.70
C ILE A 360 -24.75 -10.62 13.67
N TRP A 361 -23.65 -11.29 13.29
CA TRP A 361 -22.31 -10.71 13.42
C TRP A 361 -21.56 -10.64 12.07
N CYS A 362 -21.70 -9.51 11.38
CA CYS A 362 -20.59 -8.88 10.65
C CYS A 362 -19.92 -7.91 11.63
N TRP A 363 -18.65 -8.12 11.98
CA TRP A 363 -18.06 -7.38 13.10
C TRP A 363 -17.33 -6.09 12.69
N GLU A 364 -17.95 -4.96 13.00
CA GLU A 364 -17.28 -3.70 13.37
C GLU A 364 -16.63 -3.84 14.77
N SER A 365 -15.50 -3.17 14.97
CA SER A 365 -14.58 -3.30 16.11
C SER A 365 -15.20 -3.25 17.52
N ARG A 366 -14.82 -4.20 18.42
CA ARG A 366 -14.43 -4.01 19.85
C ARG A 366 -14.07 -5.36 20.54
N GLY A 367 -12.77 -5.66 20.78
CA GLY A 367 -12.17 -6.91 21.33
C GLY A 367 -12.91 -7.67 22.45
N THR A 368 -12.82 -9.00 22.63
CA THR A 368 -11.66 -9.82 23.07
C THR A 368 -11.99 -11.34 23.08
N MET A 369 -10.93 -12.17 23.00
CA MET A 369 -10.71 -13.61 23.34
C MET A 369 -11.70 -14.77 23.02
N ALA A 370 -11.05 -15.87 22.62
CA ALA A 370 -11.47 -17.22 22.18
C ALA A 370 -12.61 -17.94 22.92
N THR A 371 -13.36 -18.79 22.20
CA THR A 371 -13.50 -20.26 22.42
C THR A 371 -14.36 -20.85 21.28
N ALA A 372 -13.97 -21.99 20.73
CA ALA A 372 -14.71 -22.78 19.74
C ALA A 372 -15.86 -23.57 20.38
N ILE A 373 -17.09 -23.57 19.82
CA ILE A 373 -18.14 -24.58 20.11
C ILE A 373 -19.00 -24.86 18.85
N HIS A 374 -19.27 -26.16 18.69
CA HIS A 374 -20.07 -26.92 17.72
C HIS A 374 -21.50 -26.42 17.37
N SER A 375 -21.86 -26.58 16.08
CA SER A 375 -23.10 -27.16 15.50
C SER A 375 -24.53 -26.67 15.89
N LEU A 376 -25.43 -26.72 14.88
CA LEU A 376 -26.92 -26.56 14.85
C LEU A 376 -27.44 -25.12 14.63
N SER A 377 -28.51 -24.82 13.89
CA SER A 377 -29.31 -25.45 12.84
C SER A 377 -30.29 -24.38 12.29
N ASN A 378 -30.62 -24.44 10.99
CA ASN A 378 -31.78 -23.87 10.27
C ASN A 378 -32.46 -22.56 10.74
N SER A 379 -32.35 -21.48 9.96
CA SER A 379 -33.49 -20.70 9.38
C SER A 379 -33.03 -19.42 8.66
N PRO A 380 -33.73 -18.97 7.60
CA PRO A 380 -33.32 -17.85 6.76
C PRO A 380 -33.77 -16.52 7.35
N THR A 381 -32.90 -15.49 7.38
CA THR A 381 -33.32 -14.12 7.72
C THR A 381 -33.00 -13.15 6.59
N ASN A 382 -34.04 -12.41 6.21
CA ASN A 382 -34.17 -11.49 5.08
C ASN A 382 -33.12 -10.36 5.08
N CYS A 383 -32.44 -10.18 3.95
CA CYS A 383 -31.75 -8.94 3.62
C CYS A 383 -32.75 -7.94 3.03
N GLY A 384 -33.30 -7.06 3.86
CA GLY A 384 -33.99 -5.86 3.41
C GLY A 384 -32.98 -4.78 3.00
N MET A 385 -33.12 -4.24 1.79
CA MET A 385 -32.43 -3.03 1.35
C MET A 385 -32.86 -1.84 2.23
N ALA A 386 -31.90 -1.04 2.68
CA ALA A 386 -32.19 0.31 3.15
C ALA A 386 -31.05 1.25 2.77
N GLY A 387 -31.38 2.17 1.85
CA GLY A 387 -30.96 3.58 1.81
C GLY A 387 -29.49 3.87 1.58
#